data_AF-U6CXF5-F1
#
_entry.id   AF-U6CXF5-F1
#
_cell.length_a   1.000
_cell.length_b   1.000
_cell.length_c   1.000
_cell.angle_alpha   90.00
_cell.angle_beta   90.00
_cell.angle_gamma   90.00
#
_symmetry.space_group_name_H-M   'P 1'
#
loop_
_entity.id
_entity.type
_entity.pdbx_description
1 polymer ?
#
loop_
_entity_poly.entity_id
_entity_poly.type
_entity_poly.pdbx_seq_one_letter_code
_entity_poly.pdbx_strand_id
1 'polypeptide(L)'
;MAVKDYVLEKEKVKKFLQEFYQDDEFGKKQFKYGNQLVRLAHREQVAMYVDLDDVAEDDPELVDSICENARRYVRLFADAVQELLPQYKEREVVNKDVLDVYIEHRLMMEQRSRDPGAARSPQNQYPPELMRRFELYFQGPSSNKPRVIREVRADSVGKLVTVRGIVTRVSEVKPRMVVATYTCDQCGAETYQPIQSPTFMPLIMCPSQECQTNRSGGRLYLQTRGSKFIKFQEMKMQEHSDQVPVGNIPRSITVLVEGENTRLAQPGDHVSVTGIFLPILRTGFRQVVQGLLSETYLEAHRVVKMNKSDDDEAVAGELSAEELRHIAEEDFYEKLAASIAPEIYGHEDVKKALLLLLVGGVDQSPRGMKIRGNINICLMGDPGVAKSQLLSYIDRLAPRSQYTTGRGSSGVGLTAAVLRDSVTGELTLEGGALVLADQGVCCIDEFDKMAEADRTAIHEVMEQQTISIAKAGILTTLNARCSILAAANPAYGRYNPRRSLEQNIQLPAALLSRFDLLWLIQDRPDRDNDLREIGSRD
;
A
#
# COMPACT_ATOMS: atom_id res chain seq x y z
N MET A 1 0.32 32.41 -10.03
CA MET A 1 0.75 31.56 -11.16
C MET A 1 0.02 32.01 -12.40
N ALA A 2 0.74 32.20 -13.50
CA ALA A 2 0.16 32.64 -14.77
C ALA A 2 -0.94 31.67 -15.22
N VAL A 3 -2.01 32.20 -15.81
CA VAL A 3 -3.05 31.39 -16.45
C VAL A 3 -2.40 30.72 -17.66
N LYS A 4 -1.97 29.47 -17.50
CA LYS A 4 -1.39 28.69 -18.59
C LYS A 4 -2.46 28.37 -19.62
N ASP A 5 -2.07 28.38 -20.89
CA ASP A 5 -2.97 28.02 -21.98
C ASP A 5 -2.98 26.50 -22.16
N TYR A 6 -4.05 25.88 -21.65
CA TYR A 6 -4.23 24.44 -21.67
C TYR A 6 -4.40 23.86 -23.08
N VAL A 7 -4.71 24.69 -24.08
CA VAL A 7 -4.80 24.23 -25.47
C VAL A 7 -3.40 23.94 -26.02
N LEU A 8 -2.45 24.85 -25.78
CA LEU A 8 -1.05 24.66 -26.15
C LEU A 8 -0.43 23.47 -25.40
N GLU A 9 -0.73 23.33 -24.12
CA GLU A 9 -0.26 22.18 -23.34
C GLU A 9 -0.83 20.85 -23.87
N LYS A 10 -2.10 20.82 -24.29
CA LYS A 10 -2.67 19.63 -24.93
C LYS A 10 -1.93 19.26 -26.22
N GLU A 11 -1.53 20.26 -27.02
CA GLU A 11 -0.72 20.02 -28.22
C GLU A 11 0.69 19.51 -27.89
N LYS A 12 1.34 20.05 -26.86
CA LYS A 12 2.62 19.53 -26.35
C LYS A 12 2.50 18.06 -25.94
N VAL A 13 1.46 17.72 -25.19
CA VAL A 13 1.19 16.32 -24.77
C VAL A 13 0.99 15.40 -25.97
N LYS A 14 0.30 15.85 -27.02
CA LYS A 14 0.15 15.05 -28.24
C LYS A 14 1.48 14.79 -28.94
N LYS A 15 2.33 15.82 -29.05
CA LYS A 15 3.67 15.69 -29.64
C LYS A 15 4.50 14.70 -28.84
N PHE A 16 4.52 14.84 -27.52
CA PHE A 16 5.18 13.90 -26.60
C PHE A 16 4.76 12.45 -26.86
N LEU A 17 3.46 12.19 -26.89
CA LEU A 17 2.93 10.83 -27.09
C LEU A 17 3.25 10.22 -28.47
N GLN A 18 3.52 11.05 -29.48
CA GLN A 18 3.84 10.61 -30.85
C GLN A 18 5.35 10.49 -31.09
N GLU A 19 6.13 11.42 -30.56
CA GLU A 19 7.54 11.60 -30.92
C GLU A 19 8.51 10.90 -29.96
N PHE A 20 8.10 10.60 -28.71
CA PHE A 20 9.00 10.02 -27.71
C PHE A 20 9.47 8.60 -28.09
N TYR A 21 10.79 8.43 -28.13
CA TYR A 21 11.45 7.15 -28.37
C TYR A 21 12.53 6.91 -27.31
N GLN A 22 12.68 5.65 -26.90
CA GLN A 22 13.84 5.18 -26.14
C GLN A 22 14.75 4.40 -27.07
N ASP A 23 16.06 4.62 -26.94
CA ASP A 23 17.06 3.84 -27.65
C ASP A 23 17.38 2.57 -26.84
N ASP A 24 17.09 1.39 -27.41
CA ASP A 24 17.54 0.13 -26.82
C ASP A 24 19.07 0.02 -26.83
N GLU A 25 19.63 -0.86 -26.00
CA GLU A 25 21.07 -1.26 -26.03
C GLU A 25 21.56 -1.72 -27.42
N PHE A 26 20.65 -2.08 -28.33
CA PHE A 26 20.92 -2.49 -29.71
C PHE A 26 20.71 -1.38 -30.76
N GLY A 27 20.50 -0.12 -30.36
CA GLY A 27 20.38 1.03 -31.25
C GLY A 27 19.11 1.07 -32.10
N LYS A 28 18.07 0.30 -31.73
CA LYS A 28 16.74 0.39 -32.34
C LYS A 28 15.91 1.39 -31.54
N LYS A 29 15.29 2.35 -32.26
CA LYS A 29 14.34 3.30 -31.68
C LYS A 29 13.05 2.57 -31.34
N GLN A 30 12.72 2.45 -30.06
CA GLN A 30 11.44 1.93 -29.60
C GLN A 30 10.53 3.07 -29.15
N PHE A 31 9.38 3.21 -29.80
CA PHE A 31 8.33 4.13 -29.36
C PHE A 31 7.52 3.48 -28.24
N LYS A 32 7.95 3.67 -26.98
CA LYS A 32 7.31 3.10 -25.78
C LYS A 32 5.81 3.43 -25.72
N TYR A 33 5.46 4.72 -25.83
CA TYR A 33 4.07 5.18 -25.78
C TYR A 33 3.28 4.86 -27.04
N GLY A 34 3.91 4.87 -28.23
CA GLY A 34 3.29 4.40 -29.46
C GLY A 34 2.85 2.93 -29.37
N ASN A 35 3.71 2.05 -28.85
CA ASN A 35 3.39 0.65 -28.62
C ASN A 35 2.27 0.47 -27.58
N GLN A 36 2.26 1.26 -26.51
CA GLN A 36 1.15 1.27 -25.55
C GLN A 36 -0.17 1.72 -26.20
N LEU A 37 -0.15 2.78 -27.02
CA LEU A 37 -1.33 3.27 -27.75
C LEU A 37 -1.88 2.21 -28.72
N VAL A 38 -1.02 1.47 -29.42
CA VAL A 38 -1.40 0.35 -30.28
C VAL A 38 -2.07 -0.76 -29.45
N ARG A 39 -1.50 -1.14 -28.30
CA ARG A 39 -2.10 -2.14 -27.38
C ARG A 39 -3.44 -1.68 -26.81
N LEU A 40 -3.59 -0.39 -26.49
CA LEU A 40 -4.85 0.22 -26.06
C LEU A 40 -5.89 0.20 -27.19
N ALA A 41 -5.49 0.55 -28.42
CA ALA A 41 -6.36 0.51 -29.59
C ALA A 41 -6.83 -0.90 -29.92
N HIS A 42 -5.98 -1.92 -29.72
CA HIS A 42 -6.32 -3.34 -29.85
C HIS A 42 -7.07 -3.94 -28.66
N ARG A 43 -7.33 -3.16 -27.60
CA ARG A 43 -8.01 -3.62 -26.37
C ARG A 43 -7.26 -4.76 -25.67
N GLU A 44 -5.94 -4.80 -25.77
CA GLU A 44 -5.08 -5.74 -25.05
C GLU A 44 -4.71 -5.20 -23.67
N GLN A 45 -4.57 -3.88 -23.57
CA GLN A 45 -4.24 -3.14 -22.35
C GLN A 45 -5.40 -2.21 -21.99
N VAL A 46 -5.64 -2.00 -20.69
CA VAL A 46 -6.69 -1.09 -20.18
C VAL A 46 -6.04 0.10 -19.46
N ALA A 47 -5.08 -0.16 -18.57
CA ALA A 47 -4.30 0.89 -17.90
C ALA A 47 -3.08 1.34 -18.73
N MET A 48 -2.96 2.65 -18.97
CA MET A 48 -1.77 3.29 -19.50
C MET A 48 -0.97 3.95 -18.36
N TYR A 49 0.31 3.60 -18.23
CA TYR A 49 1.21 4.23 -17.28
C TYR A 49 2.13 5.20 -18.03
N VAL A 50 2.07 6.46 -17.64
CA VAL A 50 2.93 7.53 -18.16
C VAL A 50 3.98 7.85 -17.12
N ASP A 51 5.25 7.68 -17.49
CA ASP A 51 6.36 7.90 -16.58
C ASP A 51 6.79 9.36 -16.65
N LEU A 52 6.79 10.04 -15.51
CA LEU A 52 7.13 11.47 -15.48
C LEU A 52 8.62 11.73 -15.68
N ASP A 53 9.47 10.71 -15.54
CA ASP A 53 10.89 10.81 -15.91
C ASP A 53 11.04 10.96 -17.43
N ASP A 54 10.30 10.18 -18.22
CA ASP A 54 10.28 10.31 -19.69
C ASP A 54 9.76 11.71 -20.10
N VAL A 55 8.73 12.21 -19.41
CA VAL A 55 8.20 13.57 -19.67
C VAL A 55 9.23 14.64 -19.29
N ALA A 56 10.06 14.40 -18.28
CA ALA A 56 11.10 15.34 -17.84
C ALA A 56 12.24 15.48 -18.86
N GLU A 57 12.54 14.40 -19.59
CA GLU A 57 13.54 14.42 -20.67
C GLU A 57 13.12 15.31 -21.84
N ASP A 58 11.84 15.30 -22.19
CA ASP A 58 11.29 16.12 -23.29
C ASP A 58 10.96 17.57 -22.86
N ASP A 59 10.20 17.75 -21.77
CA ASP A 59 9.78 19.08 -21.31
C ASP A 59 9.69 19.13 -19.76
N PRO A 60 10.73 19.66 -19.07
CA PRO A 60 10.74 19.73 -17.61
C PRO A 60 9.67 20.69 -17.05
N GLU A 61 9.27 21.73 -17.80
CA GLU A 61 8.23 22.65 -17.34
C GLU A 61 6.85 21.97 -17.29
N LEU A 62 6.63 21.00 -18.18
CA LEU A 62 5.40 20.22 -18.20
C LEU A 62 5.30 19.34 -16.96
N VAL A 63 6.41 18.73 -16.52
CA VAL A 63 6.46 17.90 -15.30
C VAL A 63 6.13 18.69 -14.05
N ASP A 64 6.71 19.89 -13.89
CA ASP A 64 6.39 20.76 -12.76
C ASP A 64 4.89 21.10 -12.73
N SER A 65 4.31 21.35 -13.90
CA SER A 65 2.88 21.65 -14.03
C SER A 65 2.01 20.45 -13.67
N ILE A 66 2.38 19.25 -14.13
CA ILE A 66 1.70 17.99 -13.76
C ILE A 66 1.82 17.77 -12.26
N CYS A 67 3.00 18.00 -11.66
CA CYS A 67 3.21 17.84 -10.23
C CYS A 67 2.39 18.84 -9.40
N GLU A 68 2.12 20.04 -9.91
CA GLU A 68 1.27 21.04 -9.23
C GLU A 68 -0.23 20.76 -9.32
N ASN A 69 -0.73 20.32 -10.48
CA ASN A 69 -2.17 20.11 -10.72
C ASN A 69 -2.46 18.83 -11.52
N ALA A 70 -2.05 17.70 -10.97
CA ALA A 70 -2.10 16.41 -11.64
C ALA A 70 -3.52 16.06 -12.15
N ARG A 71 -4.58 16.34 -11.37
CA ARG A 71 -5.96 15.94 -11.72
C ARG A 71 -6.43 16.54 -13.04
N ARG A 72 -6.02 17.78 -13.34
CA ARG A 72 -6.35 18.42 -14.61
C ARG A 72 -5.55 17.83 -15.76
N TYR A 73 -4.26 17.56 -15.55
CA TYR A 73 -3.41 16.92 -16.56
C TYR A 73 -3.86 15.47 -16.85
N VAL A 74 -4.34 14.70 -15.88
CA VAL A 74 -4.96 13.38 -16.14
C VAL A 74 -6.09 13.51 -17.17
N ARG A 75 -6.96 14.52 -17.03
CA ARG A 75 -8.06 14.75 -17.98
C ARG A 75 -7.55 15.18 -19.36
N LEU A 76 -6.55 16.07 -19.40
CA LEU A 76 -5.96 16.56 -20.65
C LEU A 76 -5.24 15.44 -21.43
N PHE A 77 -4.44 14.63 -20.73
CA PHE A 77 -3.80 13.45 -21.31
C PHE A 77 -4.84 12.45 -21.80
N ALA A 78 -5.90 12.20 -21.02
CA ALA A 78 -6.97 11.31 -21.46
C ALA A 78 -7.71 11.84 -22.71
N ASP A 79 -7.92 13.16 -22.84
CA ASP A 79 -8.48 13.75 -24.06
C ASP A 79 -7.51 13.66 -25.25
N ALA A 80 -6.21 13.87 -25.03
CA ALA A 80 -5.19 13.74 -26.06
C ALA A 80 -5.09 12.30 -26.57
N VAL A 81 -5.04 11.31 -25.67
CA VAL A 81 -5.02 9.89 -26.02
C VAL A 81 -6.29 9.50 -26.80
N GLN A 82 -7.47 9.95 -26.35
CA GLN A 82 -8.74 9.64 -27.04
C GLN A 82 -8.77 10.14 -28.49
N GLU A 83 -8.16 11.29 -28.77
CA GLU A 83 -8.05 11.85 -30.13
C GLU A 83 -7.02 11.11 -31.00
N LEU A 84 -5.98 10.52 -30.38
CA LEU A 84 -4.92 9.78 -31.07
C LEU A 84 -5.31 8.33 -31.37
N LEU A 85 -6.13 7.68 -30.52
CA LEU A 85 -6.50 6.26 -30.66
C LEU A 85 -6.96 5.83 -32.07
N PRO A 86 -7.75 6.61 -32.83
CA PRO A 86 -8.17 6.20 -34.17
C PRO A 86 -7.01 6.03 -35.17
N GLN A 87 -5.89 6.76 -34.98
CA GLN A 87 -4.74 6.73 -35.89
C GLN A 87 -3.90 5.45 -35.72
N TYR A 88 -3.92 4.85 -34.53
CA TYR A 88 -3.12 3.69 -34.16
C TYR A 88 -3.88 2.36 -34.27
N LYS A 89 -5.09 2.38 -34.85
CA LYS A 89 -5.90 1.17 -35.05
C LYS A 89 -5.42 0.43 -36.32
N GLU A 90 -4.53 -0.53 -36.14
CA GLU A 90 -3.97 -1.32 -37.27
C GLU A 90 -4.91 -2.48 -37.72
N ARG A 91 -5.80 -2.94 -36.84
CA ARG A 91 -6.68 -4.10 -37.06
C ARG A 91 -8.08 -3.82 -36.51
N GLU A 92 -9.09 -4.45 -37.10
CA GLU A 92 -10.43 -4.44 -36.54
C GLU A 92 -10.45 -5.21 -35.22
N VAL A 93 -10.93 -4.54 -34.17
CA VAL A 93 -11.03 -5.10 -32.84
C VAL A 93 -12.27 -5.96 -32.72
N VAL A 94 -12.10 -7.17 -32.19
CA VAL A 94 -13.22 -8.02 -31.81
C VAL A 94 -13.84 -7.47 -30.52
N ASN A 95 -15.17 -7.47 -30.45
CA ASN A 95 -15.89 -7.09 -29.24
C ASN A 95 -15.66 -8.13 -28.15
N LYS A 96 -15.06 -7.70 -27.03
CA LYS A 96 -14.79 -8.56 -25.88
C LYS A 96 -15.93 -8.45 -24.86
N ASP A 97 -16.43 -7.23 -24.64
CA ASP A 97 -17.41 -6.94 -23.60
C ASP A 97 -18.72 -6.38 -24.12
N VAL A 98 -19.77 -6.50 -23.30
CA VAL A 98 -21.08 -5.89 -23.53
C VAL A 98 -20.96 -4.37 -23.69
N LEU A 99 -20.11 -3.71 -22.90
CA LEU A 99 -19.83 -2.28 -23.00
C LEU A 99 -19.31 -1.88 -24.40
N ASP A 100 -18.52 -2.72 -25.06
CA ASP A 100 -18.01 -2.43 -26.41
C ASP A 100 -19.15 -2.40 -27.43
N VAL A 101 -20.05 -3.36 -27.34
CA VAL A 101 -21.22 -3.44 -28.22
C VAL A 101 -22.10 -2.20 -28.04
N TYR A 102 -22.27 -1.73 -26.80
CA TYR A 102 -22.98 -0.47 -26.53
C TYR A 102 -22.23 0.75 -27.07
N ILE A 103 -20.90 0.81 -26.96
CA ILE A 103 -20.07 1.90 -27.49
C ILE A 103 -20.15 1.94 -29.02
N GLU A 104 -20.05 0.80 -29.69
CA GLU A 104 -20.19 0.71 -31.15
C GLU A 104 -21.60 1.06 -31.61
N HIS A 105 -22.63 0.57 -30.91
CA HIS A 105 -24.01 0.94 -31.18
C HIS A 105 -24.21 2.46 -31.05
N ARG A 106 -23.64 3.08 -30.02
CA ARG A 106 -23.66 4.54 -29.82
C ARG A 106 -22.93 5.29 -30.95
N LEU A 107 -21.74 4.85 -31.35
CA LEU A 107 -21.00 5.42 -32.48
C LEU A 107 -21.78 5.31 -33.79
N MET A 108 -22.43 4.18 -34.05
CA MET A 108 -23.27 3.99 -35.24
C MET A 108 -24.49 4.91 -35.22
N MET A 109 -25.17 5.04 -34.07
CA MET A 109 -26.29 5.97 -33.91
C MET A 109 -25.83 7.42 -34.06
N GLU A 110 -24.64 7.76 -33.55
CA GLU A 110 -24.06 9.09 -33.70
C GLU A 110 -23.73 9.41 -35.16
N GLN A 111 -23.17 8.45 -35.90
CA GLN A 111 -22.89 8.60 -37.33
C GLN A 111 -24.16 8.72 -38.16
N ARG A 112 -25.22 7.95 -37.84
CA ARG A 112 -26.53 8.07 -38.51
C ARG A 112 -27.23 9.38 -38.19
N SER A 113 -27.05 9.92 -36.98
CA SER A 113 -27.64 11.19 -36.55
C SER A 113 -26.85 12.42 -37.03
N ARG A 114 -25.71 12.26 -37.71
CA ARG A 114 -24.99 13.33 -38.43
C ARG A 114 -25.71 13.73 -39.74
N ASP A 115 -27.00 14.03 -39.67
CA ASP A 115 -27.68 14.71 -40.77
C ASP A 115 -27.31 16.21 -40.76
N PRO A 116 -27.09 16.87 -41.92
CA PRO A 116 -26.44 18.20 -41.99
C PRO A 116 -27.26 19.40 -41.45
N GLY A 117 -28.47 19.19 -40.92
CA GLY A 117 -29.43 20.26 -40.63
C GLY A 117 -30.00 20.34 -39.21
N ALA A 118 -29.73 19.37 -38.34
CA ALA A 118 -30.25 19.39 -36.97
C ALA A 118 -29.21 19.99 -36.00
N ALA A 119 -29.46 21.21 -35.51
CA ALA A 119 -28.67 21.79 -34.43
C ALA A 119 -28.74 20.87 -33.20
N ARG A 120 -27.61 20.23 -32.86
CA ARG A 120 -27.49 19.40 -31.67
C ARG A 120 -27.80 20.23 -30.43
N SER A 121 -28.67 19.71 -29.56
CA SER A 121 -28.70 20.14 -28.16
C SER A 121 -27.38 19.69 -27.52
N PRO A 122 -26.56 20.59 -26.92
CA PRO A 122 -25.31 20.22 -26.24
C PRO A 122 -25.52 19.24 -25.07
N GLN A 123 -26.77 19.02 -24.64
CA GLN A 123 -27.15 18.10 -23.57
C GLN A 123 -27.18 16.61 -23.98
N ASN A 124 -27.27 16.30 -25.28
CA ASN A 124 -27.31 14.90 -25.75
C ASN A 124 -25.97 14.42 -26.31
N GLN A 125 -24.89 15.20 -26.18
CA GLN A 125 -23.57 14.75 -26.59
C GLN A 125 -23.03 13.72 -25.59
N TYR A 126 -22.55 12.59 -26.10
CA TYR A 126 -21.93 11.56 -25.27
C TYR A 126 -20.75 12.16 -24.50
N PRO A 127 -20.74 12.09 -23.15
CA PRO A 127 -19.58 12.52 -22.40
C PRO A 127 -18.38 11.62 -22.75
N PRO A 128 -17.18 12.18 -22.94
CA PRO A 128 -16.00 11.39 -23.32
C PRO A 128 -15.68 10.31 -22.29
N GLU A 129 -15.99 10.54 -21.02
CA GLU A 129 -15.83 9.58 -19.91
C GLU A 129 -16.56 8.24 -20.14
N LEU A 130 -17.69 8.27 -20.86
CA LEU A 130 -18.50 7.10 -21.17
C LEU A 130 -17.95 6.30 -22.37
N MET A 131 -17.22 6.97 -23.26
CA MET A 131 -16.57 6.34 -24.42
C MET A 131 -15.14 5.85 -24.10
N ARG A 132 -14.51 6.42 -23.08
CA ARG A 132 -13.17 6.02 -22.63
C ARG A 132 -13.20 4.61 -22.06
N ARG A 133 -12.47 3.69 -22.67
CA ARG A 133 -12.26 2.34 -22.11
C ARG A 133 -10.93 2.17 -21.40
N PHE A 134 -9.99 3.09 -21.62
CA PHE A 134 -8.69 3.07 -20.98
C PHE A 134 -8.69 3.94 -19.71
N GLU A 135 -7.74 3.62 -18.84
CA GLU A 135 -7.42 4.36 -17.62
C GLU A 135 -5.99 4.91 -17.78
N LEU A 136 -5.72 6.08 -17.21
CA LEU A 136 -4.41 6.72 -17.31
C LEU A 136 -3.87 7.00 -15.92
N TYR A 137 -2.63 6.55 -15.70
CA TYR A 137 -1.94 6.68 -14.43
C TYR A 137 -0.58 7.34 -14.64
N PHE A 138 -0.21 8.23 -13.73
CA PHE A 138 1.14 8.78 -13.69
C PHE A 138 2.03 7.96 -12.77
N GLN A 139 3.23 7.61 -13.24
CA GLN A 139 4.32 7.20 -12.37
C GLN A 139 5.07 8.46 -11.95
N GLY A 140 5.18 8.65 -10.63
CA GLY A 140 5.93 9.77 -10.06
C GLY A 140 7.38 9.74 -10.52
N PRO A 141 8.03 10.91 -10.69
CA PRO A 141 9.41 10.95 -11.15
C PRO A 141 10.33 10.36 -10.08
N SER A 142 11.39 9.69 -10.52
CA SER A 142 12.39 9.07 -9.64
C SER A 142 13.13 10.09 -8.78
N SER A 143 13.18 11.36 -9.23
CA SER A 143 13.72 12.48 -8.46
C SER A 143 12.90 12.82 -7.20
N ASN A 144 11.61 12.48 -7.18
CA ASN A 144 10.73 12.87 -6.09
C ASN A 144 10.84 11.89 -4.94
N LYS A 145 11.63 12.28 -3.94
CA LYS A 145 11.82 11.49 -2.74
C LYS A 145 10.47 11.20 -2.07
N PRO A 146 10.27 9.95 -1.62
CA PRO A 146 9.08 9.55 -0.89
C PRO A 146 8.87 10.44 0.34
N ARG A 147 7.68 11.02 0.46
CA ARG A 147 7.28 11.81 1.63
C ARG A 147 6.69 10.90 2.70
N VAL A 148 6.93 11.28 3.96
CA VAL A 148 6.23 10.70 5.11
C VAL A 148 4.80 11.26 5.14
N ILE A 149 3.80 10.46 5.52
CA ILE A 149 2.40 10.91 5.64
C ILE A 149 2.28 12.18 6.51
N ARG A 150 3.12 12.32 7.53
CA ARG A 150 3.18 13.49 8.41
C ARG A 150 3.54 14.79 7.73
N GLU A 151 4.40 14.71 6.72
CA GLU A 151 4.89 15.87 5.98
C GLU A 151 3.87 16.37 4.95
N VAL A 152 2.86 15.57 4.63
CA VAL A 152 1.77 15.96 3.74
C VAL A 152 0.92 17.02 4.44
N ARG A 153 1.18 18.28 4.09
CA ARG A 153 0.50 19.47 4.60
C ARG A 153 -0.39 20.11 3.53
N ALA A 154 -0.98 21.25 3.86
CA ALA A 154 -1.82 22.03 2.96
C ALA A 154 -1.13 22.34 1.60
N ASP A 155 0.19 22.51 1.59
CA ASP A 155 0.97 22.80 0.37
C ASP A 155 0.99 21.66 -0.65
N SER A 156 0.58 20.45 -0.23
CA SER A 156 0.52 19.25 -1.05
C SER A 156 -0.85 19.02 -1.69
N VAL A 157 -1.85 19.87 -1.39
CA VAL A 157 -3.19 19.73 -1.96
C VAL A 157 -3.15 19.95 -3.48
N GLY A 158 -3.66 18.97 -4.23
CA GLY A 158 -3.67 18.98 -5.69
C GLY A 158 -2.38 18.50 -6.35
N LYS A 159 -1.31 18.30 -5.56
CA LYS A 159 -0.01 17.85 -6.05
C LYS A 159 0.08 16.34 -6.16
N LEU A 160 0.93 15.86 -7.06
CA LEU A 160 1.32 14.46 -7.12
C LEU A 160 2.38 14.17 -6.07
N VAL A 161 2.05 13.33 -5.09
CA VAL A 161 2.93 12.98 -3.97
C VAL A 161 3.14 11.47 -3.93
N THR A 162 4.40 11.08 -3.69
CA THR A 162 4.79 9.71 -3.40
C THR A 162 4.83 9.54 -1.88
N VAL A 163 4.02 8.62 -1.35
CA VAL A 163 3.94 8.40 0.10
C VAL A 163 4.23 6.93 0.40
N ARG A 164 5.14 6.69 1.34
CA ARG A 164 5.44 5.34 1.85
C ARG A 164 4.66 5.09 3.13
N GLY A 165 4.15 3.87 3.28
CA GLY A 165 3.48 3.46 4.50
C GLY A 165 3.10 1.99 4.50
N ILE A 166 2.53 1.55 5.61
CA ILE A 166 2.07 0.19 5.83
C ILE A 166 0.55 0.16 5.61
N VAL A 167 0.06 -0.78 4.83
CA VAL A 167 -1.38 -0.94 4.64
C VAL A 167 -1.97 -1.61 5.88
N THR A 168 -2.84 -0.91 6.60
CA THR A 168 -3.47 -1.46 7.81
C THR A 168 -4.78 -2.14 7.51
N ARG A 169 -5.56 -1.56 6.59
CA ARG A 169 -6.92 -2.01 6.26
C ARG A 169 -7.16 -1.89 4.77
N VAL A 170 -7.80 -2.91 4.20
CA VAL A 170 -8.17 -2.96 2.78
C VAL A 170 -9.64 -3.38 2.69
N SER A 171 -10.45 -2.62 1.94
CA SER A 171 -11.81 -3.02 1.62
C SER A 171 -11.84 -4.02 0.47
N GLU A 172 -12.97 -4.71 0.32
CA GLU A 172 -13.25 -5.45 -0.92
C GLU A 172 -13.45 -4.49 -2.10
N VAL A 173 -13.33 -5.03 -3.33
CA VAL A 173 -13.50 -4.26 -4.57
C VAL A 173 -14.98 -4.07 -4.85
N LYS A 174 -15.39 -2.80 -5.00
CA LYS A 174 -16.77 -2.39 -5.30
C LYS A 174 -16.85 -1.74 -6.67
N PRO A 175 -17.97 -1.88 -7.40
CA PRO A 175 -18.18 -1.11 -8.62
C PRO A 175 -18.60 0.33 -8.28
N ARG A 176 -17.77 1.31 -8.59
CA ARG A 176 -18.11 2.75 -8.53
C ARG A 176 -18.65 3.21 -9.87
N MET A 177 -19.83 3.82 -9.86
CA MET A 177 -20.44 4.36 -11.08
C MET A 177 -19.81 5.70 -11.43
N VAL A 178 -19.36 5.86 -12.68
CA VAL A 178 -18.78 7.11 -13.19
C VAL A 178 -19.79 7.87 -14.04
N VAL A 179 -20.50 7.16 -14.92
CA VAL A 179 -21.57 7.75 -15.73
C VAL A 179 -22.82 6.92 -15.59
N ALA A 180 -23.88 7.56 -15.13
CA ALA A 180 -25.23 7.00 -15.11
C ALA A 180 -25.94 7.33 -16.42
N THR A 181 -26.49 6.31 -17.08
CA THR A 181 -27.37 6.48 -18.23
C THR A 181 -28.82 6.24 -17.80
N TYR A 182 -29.69 7.21 -18.07
CA TYR A 182 -31.12 7.07 -17.85
C TYR A 182 -31.86 7.01 -19.18
N THR A 183 -32.93 6.23 -19.24
CA THR A 183 -33.84 6.20 -20.38
C THR A 183 -35.22 6.71 -19.98
N CYS A 184 -35.78 7.58 -20.82
CA CYS A 184 -37.15 8.04 -20.68
C CYS A 184 -38.13 7.03 -21.26
N ASP A 185 -39.21 6.73 -20.54
CA ASP A 185 -40.27 5.81 -20.98
C ASP A 185 -41.08 6.34 -22.17
N GLN A 186 -41.23 7.67 -22.27
CA GLN A 186 -42.09 8.28 -23.29
C GLN A 186 -41.34 8.69 -24.56
N CYS A 187 -40.19 9.36 -24.44
CA CYS A 187 -39.42 9.83 -25.59
C CYS A 187 -38.30 8.86 -26.00
N GLY A 188 -38.02 7.82 -25.20
CA GLY A 188 -36.91 6.89 -25.47
C GLY A 188 -35.52 7.53 -25.40
N ALA A 189 -35.40 8.82 -25.10
CA ALA A 189 -34.13 9.52 -25.05
C ALA A 189 -33.26 9.00 -23.90
N GLU A 190 -31.99 8.75 -24.20
CA GLU A 190 -30.95 8.47 -23.22
C GLU A 190 -30.37 9.79 -22.68
N THR A 191 -30.32 9.94 -21.37
CA THR A 191 -29.65 11.06 -20.70
C THR A 191 -28.48 10.57 -19.87
N TYR A 192 -27.38 11.32 -19.91
CA TYR A 192 -26.12 10.93 -19.26
C TYR A 192 -25.81 11.89 -18.13
N GLN A 193 -25.56 11.35 -16.94
CA GLN A 193 -25.13 12.12 -15.77
C GLN A 193 -23.75 11.62 -15.32
N PRO A 194 -22.68 12.43 -15.48
CA PRO A 194 -21.38 12.11 -14.89
C PRO A 194 -21.42 12.33 -13.38
N ILE A 195 -20.93 11.36 -12.62
CA ILE A 195 -20.95 11.34 -11.16
C ILE A 195 -19.53 11.49 -10.66
N GLN A 196 -19.23 12.65 -10.07
CA GLN A 196 -17.91 12.93 -9.49
C GLN A 196 -17.90 12.76 -7.96
N SER A 197 -19.04 12.94 -7.31
CA SER A 197 -19.21 12.85 -5.86
C SER A 197 -19.68 11.47 -5.41
N PRO A 198 -19.35 11.05 -4.17
CA PRO A 198 -19.81 9.78 -3.61
C PRO A 198 -21.33 9.74 -3.40
N THR A 199 -21.95 10.89 -3.18
CA THR A 199 -23.40 11.06 -3.12
C THR A 199 -23.88 11.81 -4.35
N PHE A 200 -24.92 11.30 -5.00
CA PHE A 200 -25.58 11.99 -6.10
C PHE A 200 -27.09 11.74 -6.02
N MET A 201 -27.87 12.67 -6.58
CA MET A 201 -29.32 12.52 -6.71
C MET A 201 -29.63 12.11 -8.16
N PRO A 202 -30.36 11.01 -8.37
CA PRO A 202 -30.72 10.58 -9.71
C PRO A 202 -31.68 11.58 -10.35
N LEU A 203 -31.52 11.78 -11.67
CA LEU A 203 -32.46 12.56 -12.45
C LEU A 203 -33.76 11.76 -12.63
N ILE A 204 -34.88 12.30 -12.14
CA ILE A 204 -36.19 11.65 -12.22
C ILE A 204 -37.00 12.16 -13.42
N MET A 205 -36.83 13.44 -13.76
CA MET A 205 -37.54 14.09 -14.87
C MET A 205 -36.65 14.21 -16.09
N CYS A 206 -37.19 13.90 -17.27
CA CYS A 206 -36.46 14.00 -18.52
C CYS A 206 -36.22 15.47 -18.93
N PRO A 207 -34.95 15.91 -19.12
CA PRO A 207 -34.62 17.23 -19.66
C PRO A 207 -34.76 17.33 -21.20
N SER A 208 -35.19 16.26 -21.89
CA SER A 208 -35.28 16.29 -23.36
C SER A 208 -36.28 17.34 -23.86
N GLN A 209 -35.94 17.99 -24.98
CA GLN A 209 -36.80 19.01 -25.58
C GLN A 209 -38.16 18.45 -25.99
N GLU A 210 -38.24 17.18 -26.40
CA GLU A 210 -39.50 16.51 -26.75
C GLU A 210 -40.43 16.39 -25.53
N CYS A 211 -39.92 15.94 -24.38
CA CYS A 211 -40.72 15.86 -23.16
C CYS A 211 -41.05 17.25 -22.58
N GLN A 212 -40.18 18.23 -22.74
CA GLN A 212 -40.41 19.59 -22.27
C GLN A 212 -41.47 20.31 -23.13
N THR A 213 -41.44 20.12 -24.44
CA THR A 213 -42.40 20.71 -25.39
C THR A 213 -43.77 20.06 -25.25
N ASN A 214 -43.81 18.73 -25.14
CA ASN A 214 -45.07 17.98 -25.02
C ASN A 214 -45.66 18.00 -23.60
N ARG A 215 -44.96 18.58 -22.61
CA ARG A 215 -45.31 18.55 -21.17
C ARG A 215 -45.70 17.17 -20.65
N SER A 216 -45.21 16.11 -21.29
CA SER A 216 -45.65 14.74 -21.04
C SER A 216 -45.02 14.14 -19.78
N GLY A 217 -44.00 14.82 -19.23
CA GLY A 217 -43.46 14.53 -17.89
C GLY A 217 -42.86 13.13 -17.78
N GLY A 218 -42.16 12.67 -18.81
CA GLY A 218 -41.58 11.34 -18.86
C GLY A 218 -40.63 11.07 -17.69
N ARG A 219 -40.82 9.91 -17.05
CA ARG A 219 -39.95 9.42 -15.97
C ARG A 219 -38.70 8.77 -16.54
N LEU A 220 -37.57 9.10 -15.94
CA LEU A 220 -36.26 8.52 -16.25
C LEU A 220 -36.02 7.28 -15.41
N TYR A 221 -35.62 6.20 -16.06
CA TYR A 221 -35.18 4.96 -15.42
C TYR A 221 -33.69 4.75 -15.62
N LEU A 222 -32.96 4.45 -14.55
CA LEU A 222 -31.52 4.17 -14.63
C LEU A 222 -31.29 2.82 -15.33
N GLN A 223 -30.49 2.83 -16.39
CA GLN A 223 -30.06 1.61 -17.06
C GLN A 223 -28.64 1.22 -16.64
N THR A 224 -28.52 0.16 -15.86
CA THR A 224 -27.22 -0.37 -15.41
C THR A 224 -26.34 -0.80 -16.59
N ARG A 225 -26.92 -1.39 -17.64
CA ARG A 225 -26.15 -1.88 -18.81
C ARG A 225 -25.52 -0.77 -19.66
N GLY A 226 -26.19 0.38 -19.73
CA GLY A 226 -25.69 1.56 -20.45
C GLY A 226 -24.73 2.40 -19.61
N SER A 227 -24.71 2.21 -18.30
CA SER A 227 -23.90 2.95 -17.34
C SER A 227 -22.47 2.40 -17.25
N LYS A 228 -21.53 3.27 -16.91
CA LYS A 228 -20.12 2.89 -16.76
C LYS A 228 -19.77 2.72 -15.28
N PHE A 229 -19.21 1.56 -14.95
CA PHE A 229 -18.68 1.24 -13.63
C PHE A 229 -17.18 1.03 -13.70
N ILE A 230 -16.46 1.54 -12.71
CA ILE A 230 -15.03 1.34 -12.49
C ILE A 230 -14.84 0.58 -11.18
N LYS A 231 -13.81 -0.24 -11.09
CA LYS A 231 -13.42 -0.91 -9.84
C LYS A 231 -12.96 0.15 -8.84
N PHE A 232 -13.47 0.08 -7.62
CA PHE A 232 -13.14 1.00 -6.55
C PHE A 232 -12.78 0.21 -5.30
N GLN A 233 -11.71 0.61 -4.65
CA GLN A 233 -11.24 0.00 -3.43
C GLN A 233 -10.73 1.09 -2.48
N GLU A 234 -11.13 1.00 -1.23
CA GLU A 234 -10.63 1.88 -0.17
C GLU A 234 -9.56 1.14 0.62
N MET A 235 -8.40 1.78 0.79
CA MET A 235 -7.34 1.25 1.65
C MET A 235 -6.90 2.33 2.65
N LYS A 236 -6.58 1.92 3.87
CA LYS A 236 -5.99 2.80 4.88
C LYS A 236 -4.52 2.45 5.02
N MET A 237 -3.70 3.49 4.92
CA MET A 237 -2.25 3.39 5.04
C MET A 237 -1.80 4.15 6.29
N GLN A 238 -0.85 3.58 7.02
CA GLN A 238 -0.28 4.14 8.24
C GLN A 238 1.19 4.51 8.02
N GLU A 239 1.66 5.51 8.77
CA GLU A 239 3.08 5.86 8.85
C GLU A 239 3.94 4.66 9.22
N HIS A 240 5.14 4.60 8.65
CA HIS A 240 6.15 3.64 9.09
C HIS A 240 6.57 3.98 10.53
N SER A 241 6.67 2.97 11.40
CA SER A 241 7.00 3.15 12.82
C SER A 241 8.29 3.94 13.05
N ASP A 242 9.33 3.67 12.25
CA ASP A 242 10.65 4.32 12.35
C ASP A 242 10.62 5.84 12.14
N GLN A 243 9.62 6.33 11.38
CA GLN A 243 9.50 7.74 11.02
C GLN A 243 8.64 8.53 12.04
N VAL A 244 8.09 7.85 13.04
CA VAL A 244 7.23 8.46 14.06
C VAL A 244 8.12 9.02 15.18
N PRO A 245 8.11 10.35 15.43
CA PRO A 245 8.83 10.92 16.55
C PRO A 245 8.22 10.44 17.87
N VAL A 246 9.09 10.25 18.86
CA VAL A 246 8.76 9.76 20.20
C VAL A 246 7.63 10.58 20.82
N GLY A 247 6.58 9.90 21.30
CA GLY A 247 5.44 10.50 21.99
C GLY A 247 4.25 10.87 21.10
N ASN A 248 4.38 10.78 19.77
CA ASN A 248 3.27 11.04 18.85
C ASN A 248 2.64 9.74 18.35
N ILE A 249 1.31 9.74 18.19
CA ILE A 249 0.57 8.61 17.62
C ILE A 249 0.83 8.57 16.10
N PRO A 250 1.05 7.39 15.50
CA PRO A 250 1.17 7.24 14.05
C PRO A 250 -0.11 7.71 13.35
N ARG A 251 0.03 8.52 12.30
CA ARG A 251 -1.11 8.97 11.50
C ARG A 251 -1.47 7.95 10.44
N SER A 252 -2.75 7.91 10.10
CA SER A 252 -3.26 7.13 8.98
C SER A 252 -3.89 8.05 7.94
N ILE A 253 -3.76 7.67 6.68
CA ILE A 253 -4.37 8.34 5.53
C ILE A 253 -5.24 7.33 4.78
N THR A 254 -6.40 7.77 4.31
CA THR A 254 -7.25 6.97 3.42
C THR A 254 -6.78 7.16 1.99
N VAL A 255 -6.55 6.06 1.30
CA VAL A 255 -6.17 6.02 -0.10
C VAL A 255 -7.30 5.37 -0.90
N LEU A 256 -7.75 6.05 -1.95
CA LEU A 256 -8.73 5.54 -2.89
C LEU A 256 -8.01 4.98 -4.10
N VAL A 257 -8.22 3.69 -4.36
CA VAL A 257 -7.67 2.98 -5.51
C VAL A 257 -8.79 2.75 -6.51
N GLU A 258 -8.58 3.23 -7.73
CA GLU A 258 -9.53 3.06 -8.82
C GLU A 258 -8.91 2.20 -9.93
N GLY A 259 -9.76 1.44 -10.62
CA GLY A 259 -9.42 0.77 -11.87
C GLY A 259 -8.58 -0.50 -11.70
N GLU A 260 -7.59 -0.65 -12.58
CA GLU A 260 -6.74 -1.85 -12.66
C GLU A 260 -5.77 -1.99 -11.47
N ASN A 261 -5.48 -0.89 -10.77
CA ASN A 261 -4.63 -0.91 -9.57
C ASN A 261 -5.27 -1.58 -8.33
N THR A 262 -6.53 -2.02 -8.43
CA THR A 262 -7.23 -2.70 -7.33
C THR A 262 -6.67 -4.10 -7.07
N ARG A 263 -6.74 -4.57 -5.82
CA ARG A 263 -6.24 -5.88 -5.32
C ARG A 263 -4.73 -6.08 -5.35
N LEU A 264 -3.95 -5.00 -5.57
CA LEU A 264 -2.50 -5.11 -5.51
C LEU A 264 -2.04 -5.32 -4.07
N ALA A 265 -2.43 -4.48 -3.11
CA ALA A 265 -1.93 -4.54 -1.73
C ALA A 265 -2.78 -5.40 -0.79
N GLN A 266 -2.11 -6.06 0.18
CA GLN A 266 -2.74 -6.76 1.30
C GLN A 266 -2.46 -6.02 2.63
N PRO A 267 -3.28 -6.22 3.67
CA PRO A 267 -2.97 -5.70 5.00
C PRO A 267 -1.63 -6.26 5.51
N GLY A 268 -0.75 -5.39 6.01
CA GLY A 268 0.62 -5.71 6.43
C GLY A 268 1.69 -5.41 5.37
N ASP A 269 1.31 -5.25 4.10
CA ASP A 269 2.28 -4.92 3.05
C ASP A 269 2.79 -3.49 3.22
N HIS A 270 4.11 -3.32 3.06
CA HIS A 270 4.74 -2.02 2.89
C HIS A 270 4.56 -1.59 1.43
N VAL A 271 3.97 -0.43 1.23
CA VAL A 271 3.67 0.09 -0.10
C VAL A 271 4.15 1.52 -0.25
N SER A 272 4.65 1.82 -1.45
CA SER A 272 4.83 3.18 -1.93
C SER A 272 3.67 3.49 -2.87
N VAL A 273 2.85 4.45 -2.46
CA VAL A 273 1.71 4.90 -3.25
C VAL A 273 2.04 6.27 -3.82
N THR A 274 2.02 6.36 -5.16
CA THR A 274 2.01 7.64 -5.86
C THR A 274 0.56 8.04 -6.10
N GLY A 275 0.19 9.24 -5.67
CA GLY A 275 -1.18 9.70 -5.81
C GLY A 275 -1.35 11.20 -5.66
N ILE A 276 -2.57 11.66 -5.93
CA ILE A 276 -2.95 13.07 -5.79
C ILE A 276 -3.61 13.27 -4.45
N PHE A 277 -3.09 14.20 -3.65
CA PHE A 277 -3.69 14.50 -2.35
C PHE A 277 -4.85 15.49 -2.50
N LEU A 278 -6.06 15.06 -2.13
CA LEU A 278 -7.29 15.85 -2.32
C LEU A 278 -8.16 15.85 -1.06
N PRO A 279 -8.89 16.94 -0.78
CA PRO A 279 -9.94 16.96 0.23
C PRO A 279 -11.26 16.41 -0.32
N ILE A 280 -12.00 15.62 0.47
CA ILE A 280 -13.40 15.29 0.22
C ILE A 280 -14.27 16.31 0.96
N LEU A 281 -15.20 16.91 0.23
CA LEU A 281 -16.31 17.65 0.81
C LEU A 281 -17.50 16.69 0.96
N ARG A 282 -17.80 16.27 2.19
CA ARG A 282 -19.03 15.52 2.46
C ARG A 282 -20.21 16.47 2.50
N THR A 283 -21.19 16.25 1.65
CA THR A 283 -22.42 17.05 1.59
C THR A 283 -23.41 16.64 2.69
N GLY A 284 -24.14 17.62 3.26
CA GLY A 284 -25.28 17.39 4.16
C GLY A 284 -25.09 17.80 5.62
N PHE A 285 -25.87 17.22 6.55
CA PHE A 285 -25.86 17.57 7.99
C PHE A 285 -24.49 17.42 8.66
N ARG A 286 -23.65 16.49 8.19
CA ARG A 286 -22.27 16.34 8.68
C ARG A 286 -21.39 17.55 8.37
N GLN A 287 -21.67 18.28 7.29
CA GLN A 287 -20.95 19.50 6.90
C GLN A 287 -21.22 20.66 7.87
N VAL A 288 -22.42 20.72 8.45
CA VAL A 288 -22.78 21.71 9.48
C VAL A 288 -22.08 21.42 10.82
N VAL A 289 -21.89 20.14 11.14
CA VAL A 289 -21.21 19.70 12.38
C VAL A 289 -19.67 19.76 12.25
N GLN A 290 -19.12 19.46 11.07
CA GLN A 290 -17.67 19.48 10.82
C GLN A 290 -17.14 20.85 10.35
N GLY A 291 -18.00 21.83 10.04
CA GLY A 291 -17.57 23.17 9.62
C GLY A 291 -16.70 23.12 8.36
N LEU A 292 -15.52 23.75 8.41
CA LEU A 292 -14.51 23.78 7.32
C LEU A 292 -13.53 22.58 7.36
N LEU A 293 -13.66 21.66 8.32
CA LEU A 293 -12.79 20.49 8.42
C LEU A 293 -13.08 19.55 7.25
N SER A 294 -12.15 19.48 6.30
CA SER A 294 -12.21 18.54 5.18
C SER A 294 -11.47 17.27 5.54
N GLU A 295 -12.13 16.12 5.37
CA GLU A 295 -11.45 14.82 5.39
C GLU A 295 -10.60 14.73 4.12
N THR A 296 -9.33 14.36 4.27
CA THR A 296 -8.40 14.25 3.13
C THR A 296 -8.20 12.81 2.72
N TYR A 297 -8.01 12.58 1.42
CA TYR A 297 -7.69 11.29 0.85
C TYR A 297 -6.60 11.42 -0.21
N LEU A 298 -5.96 10.30 -0.51
CA LEU A 298 -5.00 10.18 -1.60
C LEU A 298 -5.66 9.39 -2.74
N GLU A 299 -5.75 9.96 -3.94
CA GLU A 299 -6.19 9.26 -5.14
C GLU A 299 -4.98 8.54 -5.76
N ALA A 300 -4.95 7.21 -5.68
CA ALA A 300 -3.77 6.42 -6.07
C ALA A 300 -3.66 6.24 -7.59
N HIS A 301 -2.52 6.65 -8.15
CA HIS A 301 -2.16 6.37 -9.54
C HIS A 301 -1.28 5.14 -9.70
N ARG A 302 -0.35 4.92 -8.77
CA ARG A 302 0.53 3.75 -8.81
C ARG A 302 0.76 3.24 -7.40
N VAL A 303 0.57 1.94 -7.22
CA VAL A 303 0.84 1.23 -5.96
C VAL A 303 1.98 0.27 -6.23
N VAL A 304 3.13 0.52 -5.63
CA VAL A 304 4.30 -0.36 -5.71
C VAL A 304 4.48 -1.02 -4.34
N LYS A 305 4.52 -2.35 -4.31
CA LYS A 305 4.88 -3.08 -3.09
C LYS A 305 6.38 -2.98 -2.88
N MET A 306 6.78 -2.63 -1.66
CA MET A 306 8.17 -2.61 -1.25
C MET A 306 8.50 -3.95 -0.61
N ASN A 307 9.05 -4.85 -1.42
CA ASN A 307 9.73 -6.02 -0.88
C ASN A 307 11.08 -5.59 -0.31
N LYS A 308 11.54 -6.29 0.73
CA LYS A 308 12.85 -6.06 1.35
C LYS A 308 14.00 -6.08 0.31
N SER A 309 13.88 -6.92 -0.72
CA SER A 309 14.83 -6.99 -1.86
C SER A 309 14.98 -5.69 -2.65
N ASP A 310 13.89 -4.93 -2.81
CA ASP A 310 13.87 -3.75 -3.70
C ASP A 310 14.20 -2.47 -2.89
N ASP A 311 13.90 -2.46 -1.59
CA ASP A 311 14.42 -1.43 -0.67
C ASP A 311 15.94 -1.59 -0.48
N ASP A 312 16.46 -2.82 -0.46
CA ASP A 312 17.90 -3.08 -0.38
C ASP A 312 18.64 -2.60 -1.64
N GLU A 313 18.06 -2.72 -2.85
CA GLU A 313 18.66 -2.14 -4.08
C GLU A 313 18.61 -0.60 -4.12
N ALA A 314 17.57 0.02 -3.55
CA ALA A 314 17.44 1.48 -3.53
C ALA A 314 18.28 2.16 -2.42
N VAL A 315 18.54 1.46 -1.31
CA VAL A 315 19.46 1.90 -0.25
C VAL A 315 20.91 1.51 -0.60
N ALA A 316 21.11 0.43 -1.34
CA ALA A 316 22.39 0.10 -2.00
C ALA A 316 22.61 0.94 -3.26
N GLY A 317 22.44 2.26 -3.16
CA GLY A 317 23.31 3.13 -3.92
C GLY A 317 24.74 2.70 -3.58
N GLU A 318 25.40 2.06 -4.54
CA GLU A 318 26.74 1.47 -4.49
C GLU A 318 27.45 1.67 -3.14
N LEU A 319 27.44 0.65 -2.26
CA LEU A 319 28.32 0.65 -1.09
C LEU A 319 29.70 1.09 -1.56
N SER A 320 30.19 2.18 -0.97
CA SER A 320 31.45 2.77 -1.42
C SER A 320 32.54 1.70 -1.34
N ALA A 321 33.43 1.66 -2.33
CA ALA A 321 34.57 0.74 -2.31
C ALA A 321 35.45 0.92 -1.05
N GLU A 322 35.30 2.05 -0.34
CA GLU A 322 35.93 2.32 0.96
C GLU A 322 35.23 1.58 2.12
N GLU A 323 33.90 1.49 2.12
CA GLU A 323 33.13 0.74 3.13
C GLU A 323 33.39 -0.76 3.00
N LEU A 324 33.48 -1.29 1.78
CA LEU A 324 33.88 -2.68 1.54
C LEU A 324 35.29 -2.99 2.08
N ARG A 325 36.23 -2.03 2.02
CA ARG A 325 37.58 -2.20 2.57
C ARG A 325 37.58 -2.23 4.09
N HIS A 326 36.74 -1.44 4.74
CA HIS A 326 36.56 -1.48 6.19
C HIS A 326 35.84 -2.75 6.68
N ILE A 327 34.90 -3.28 5.90
CA ILE A 327 34.22 -4.55 6.19
C ILE A 327 35.18 -5.75 6.04
N ALA A 328 36.19 -5.64 5.16
CA ALA A 328 37.17 -6.70 4.91
C ALA A 328 38.27 -6.84 5.98
N GLU A 329 38.26 -6.03 7.04
CA GLU A 329 39.17 -6.21 8.19
C GLU A 329 38.82 -7.50 8.98
N GLU A 330 39.83 -8.24 9.44
CA GLU A 330 39.70 -9.62 9.95
C GLU A 330 38.86 -9.81 11.24
N ASP A 331 38.46 -8.73 11.93
CA ASP A 331 37.66 -8.78 13.18
C ASP A 331 36.24 -8.18 13.06
N PHE A 332 35.69 -8.06 11.85
CA PHE A 332 34.41 -7.39 11.63
C PHE A 332 33.23 -8.02 12.40
N TYR A 333 33.19 -9.36 12.50
CA TYR A 333 32.11 -10.07 13.19
C TYR A 333 32.05 -9.75 14.69
N GLU A 334 33.20 -9.72 15.37
CA GLU A 334 33.26 -9.43 16.80
C GLU A 334 33.02 -7.94 17.08
N LYS A 335 33.54 -7.06 16.22
CA LYS A 335 33.26 -5.62 16.27
C LYS A 335 31.77 -5.32 16.09
N LEU A 336 31.09 -5.99 15.15
CA LEU A 336 29.64 -5.84 14.97
C LEU A 336 28.86 -6.38 16.18
N ALA A 337 29.23 -7.54 16.69
CA ALA A 337 28.59 -8.11 17.87
C ALA A 337 28.75 -7.21 19.10
N ALA A 338 29.94 -6.61 19.29
CA ALA A 338 30.18 -5.65 20.37
C ALA A 338 29.42 -4.32 20.17
N SER A 339 29.17 -3.94 18.91
CA SER A 339 28.41 -2.75 18.56
C SER A 339 26.90 -2.88 18.83
N ILE A 340 26.38 -4.10 18.93
CA ILE A 340 24.99 -4.34 19.37
C ILE A 340 24.90 -4.09 20.88
N ALA A 341 24.05 -3.13 21.26
CA ALA A 341 23.80 -2.73 22.64
C ALA A 341 25.11 -2.49 23.43
N PRO A 342 25.88 -1.43 23.11
CA PRO A 342 27.13 -1.13 23.80
C PRO A 342 26.93 -0.73 25.27
N GLU A 343 25.70 -0.35 25.65
CA GLU A 343 25.31 -0.04 27.03
C GLU A 343 25.40 -1.24 27.98
N ILE A 344 25.38 -2.46 27.44
CA ILE A 344 25.41 -3.70 28.22
C ILE A 344 26.79 -4.35 28.03
N TYR A 345 27.54 -4.45 29.13
CA TYR A 345 28.81 -5.16 29.16
C TYR A 345 28.59 -6.68 29.19
N GLY A 346 29.45 -7.43 28.49
CA GLY A 346 29.38 -8.89 28.45
C GLY A 346 28.34 -9.46 27.46
N HIS A 347 28.02 -10.75 27.66
CA HIS A 347 27.09 -11.53 26.83
C HIS A 347 27.38 -11.51 25.32
N GLU A 348 28.65 -11.60 24.93
CA GLU A 348 29.08 -11.56 23.53
C GLU A 348 28.40 -12.64 22.68
N ASP A 349 28.23 -13.85 23.21
CA ASP A 349 27.55 -14.95 22.52
C ASP A 349 26.06 -14.67 22.26
N VAL A 350 25.38 -14.01 23.21
CA VAL A 350 23.98 -13.59 23.03
C VAL A 350 23.90 -12.51 21.96
N LYS A 351 24.81 -11.53 21.97
CA LYS A 351 24.87 -10.47 20.95
C LYS A 351 25.17 -11.05 19.56
N LYS A 352 26.08 -12.03 19.47
CA LYS A 352 26.36 -12.80 18.24
C LYS A 352 25.12 -13.52 17.72
N ALA A 353 24.31 -14.12 18.60
CA ALA A 353 23.04 -14.74 18.21
C ALA A 353 21.99 -13.71 17.73
N LEU A 354 21.92 -12.55 18.39
CA LEU A 354 21.03 -11.45 18.00
C LEU A 354 21.45 -10.82 16.65
N LEU A 355 22.74 -10.78 16.34
CA LEU A 355 23.24 -10.39 15.02
C LEU A 355 22.72 -11.36 13.94
N LEU A 356 22.81 -12.67 14.18
CA LEU A 356 22.30 -13.69 13.25
C LEU A 356 20.79 -13.56 13.05
N LEU A 357 20.04 -13.19 14.08
CA LEU A 357 18.60 -12.92 13.99
C LEU A 357 18.31 -11.74 13.04
N LEU A 358 19.09 -10.67 13.11
CA LEU A 358 18.91 -9.46 12.28
C LEU A 358 19.22 -9.70 10.81
N VAL A 359 20.30 -10.44 10.53
CA VAL A 359 20.68 -10.84 9.17
C VAL A 359 19.68 -11.86 8.61
N GLY A 360 19.22 -12.78 9.47
CA GLY A 360 18.35 -13.88 9.08
C GLY A 360 19.06 -14.93 8.21
N GLY A 361 18.27 -15.87 7.70
CA GLY A 361 18.71 -16.90 6.77
C GLY A 361 18.02 -16.80 5.41
N VAL A 362 18.57 -17.50 4.42
CA VAL A 362 17.95 -17.62 3.10
C VAL A 362 16.88 -18.71 3.14
N ASP A 363 15.64 -18.33 2.84
CA ASP A 363 14.55 -19.28 2.65
C ASP A 363 14.87 -20.22 1.48
N GLN A 364 14.89 -21.53 1.73
CA GLN A 364 15.11 -22.52 0.68
C GLN A 364 13.81 -23.26 0.37
N SER A 365 13.57 -23.49 -0.92
CA SER A 365 12.43 -24.29 -1.40
C SER A 365 12.85 -25.51 -2.20
N PRO A 366 13.66 -26.43 -1.63
CA PRO A 366 14.02 -27.65 -2.35
C PRO A 366 12.78 -28.55 -2.46
N ARG A 367 12.29 -28.75 -3.68
CA ARG A 367 11.21 -29.70 -4.03
C ARG A 367 9.81 -29.35 -3.47
N GLY A 368 9.47 -28.06 -3.38
CA GLY A 368 8.10 -27.62 -3.03
C GLY A 368 7.77 -27.62 -1.54
N MET A 369 8.67 -28.10 -0.68
CA MET A 369 8.63 -27.83 0.75
C MET A 369 9.39 -26.53 1.02
N LYS A 370 8.72 -25.56 1.66
CA LYS A 370 9.36 -24.32 2.09
C LYS A 370 10.05 -24.56 3.43
N ILE A 371 11.37 -24.39 3.46
CA ILE A 371 12.17 -24.42 4.68
C ILE A 371 12.32 -22.97 5.14
N ARG A 372 11.92 -22.70 6.38
CA ARG A 372 12.05 -21.37 6.99
C ARG A 372 13.53 -21.01 7.14
N GLY A 373 13.90 -19.80 6.74
CA GLY A 373 15.19 -19.17 7.01
C GLY A 373 15.20 -18.27 8.25
N ASN A 374 14.02 -17.97 8.82
CA ASN A 374 13.87 -17.13 10.00
C ASN A 374 14.30 -17.88 11.28
N ILE A 375 15.14 -17.24 12.08
CA ILE A 375 15.64 -17.77 13.36
C ILE A 375 14.72 -17.31 14.48
N ASN A 376 14.32 -18.22 15.38
CA ASN A 376 13.58 -17.87 16.58
C ASN A 376 14.46 -18.04 17.81
N ILE A 377 14.57 -16.97 18.61
CA ILE A 377 15.44 -16.93 19.80
C ILE A 377 14.59 -16.65 21.05
N CYS A 378 14.83 -17.42 22.11
CA CYS A 378 14.27 -17.14 23.43
C CYS A 378 15.37 -16.84 24.45
N LEU A 379 15.29 -15.67 25.09
CA LEU A 379 16.14 -15.23 26.19
C LEU A 379 15.45 -15.52 27.52
N MET A 380 16.02 -16.43 28.29
CA MET A 380 15.54 -16.85 29.60
C MET A 380 16.53 -16.38 30.66
N GLY A 381 16.05 -15.95 31.82
CA GLY A 381 16.97 -15.54 32.89
C GLY A 381 16.31 -14.82 34.03
N ASP A 382 17.09 -14.49 35.03
CA ASP A 382 16.60 -13.79 36.22
C ASP A 382 16.24 -12.31 35.90
N PRO A 383 15.34 -11.67 36.66
CA PRO A 383 15.09 -10.25 36.52
C PRO A 383 16.35 -9.46 36.92
N GLY A 384 16.84 -8.60 36.04
CA GLY A 384 18.06 -7.80 36.28
C GLY A 384 19.10 -7.90 35.17
N VAL A 385 19.06 -8.95 34.34
CA VAL A 385 20.04 -9.19 33.26
C VAL A 385 19.79 -8.38 31.97
N ALA A 386 19.20 -7.19 32.09
CA ALA A 386 18.93 -6.26 30.98
C ALA A 386 18.22 -6.85 29.72
N LYS A 387 17.51 -7.98 29.84
CA LYS A 387 16.80 -8.64 28.72
C LYS A 387 15.88 -7.69 27.95
N SER A 388 14.98 -6.99 28.63
CA SER A 388 14.04 -6.05 27.98
C SER A 388 14.77 -4.90 27.25
N GLN A 389 15.95 -4.50 27.74
CA GLN A 389 16.79 -3.50 27.06
C GLN A 389 17.38 -4.05 25.75
N LEU A 390 17.82 -5.32 25.72
CA LEU A 390 18.26 -5.98 24.49
C LEU A 390 17.13 -6.06 23.45
N LEU A 391 15.92 -6.44 23.88
CA LEU A 391 14.74 -6.46 22.99
C LEU A 391 14.39 -5.06 22.48
N SER A 392 14.37 -4.04 23.34
CA SER A 392 14.08 -2.66 22.93
C SER A 392 15.17 -2.10 22.00
N TYR A 393 16.43 -2.49 22.20
CA TYR A 393 17.51 -2.08 21.31
C TYR A 393 17.36 -2.71 19.92
N ILE A 394 17.04 -3.99 19.85
CA ILE A 394 16.76 -4.68 18.57
C ILE A 394 15.54 -4.08 17.89
N ASP A 395 14.51 -3.74 18.64
CA ASP A 395 13.31 -3.08 18.10
C ASP A 395 13.60 -1.67 17.54
N ARG A 396 14.70 -1.04 17.93
CA ARG A 396 15.14 0.24 17.32
C ARG A 396 16.07 0.04 16.13
N LEU A 397 16.80 -1.08 16.11
CA LEU A 397 17.80 -1.37 15.10
C LEU A 397 17.21 -2.07 13.88
N ALA A 398 16.27 -2.99 14.09
CA ALA A 398 15.66 -3.79 13.04
C ALA A 398 14.65 -2.97 12.23
N PRO A 399 14.80 -2.87 10.90
CA PRO A 399 13.73 -2.33 10.08
C PRO A 399 12.54 -3.29 10.15
N ARG A 400 11.35 -2.76 10.46
CA ARG A 400 10.09 -3.52 10.60
C ARG A 400 10.03 -4.43 11.83
N SER A 401 10.35 -3.89 13.00
CA SER A 401 10.09 -4.59 14.26
C SER A 401 8.83 -4.11 14.96
N GLN A 402 8.28 -5.00 15.78
CA GLN A 402 7.18 -4.66 16.67
C GLN A 402 7.47 -5.19 18.07
N TYR A 403 7.60 -4.27 19.02
CA TYR A 403 7.66 -4.58 20.43
C TYR A 403 6.27 -4.82 21.01
N THR A 404 6.12 -5.93 21.73
CA THR A 404 4.91 -6.31 22.46
C THR A 404 5.26 -6.92 23.81
N THR A 405 4.34 -6.79 24.76
CA THR A 405 4.42 -7.49 26.05
C THR A 405 3.35 -8.56 26.09
N GLY A 406 3.67 -9.72 26.68
CA GLY A 406 2.78 -10.85 26.81
C GLY A 406 1.49 -10.56 27.58
N ARG A 407 1.45 -9.50 28.40
CA ARG A 407 0.22 -9.02 29.06
C ARG A 407 -0.52 -7.91 28.30
N GLY A 408 0.21 -7.06 27.58
CA GLY A 408 -0.37 -5.91 26.88
C GLY A 408 -0.92 -6.26 25.50
N SER A 409 -0.47 -7.36 24.90
CA SER A 409 -0.97 -7.85 23.61
C SER A 409 -1.92 -9.00 23.81
N SER A 410 -3.23 -8.71 23.84
CA SER A 410 -4.26 -9.75 23.73
C SER A 410 -4.18 -10.44 22.36
N GLY A 411 -4.71 -11.66 22.22
CA GLY A 411 -4.70 -12.40 20.97
C GLY A 411 -5.27 -11.66 19.76
N VAL A 412 -6.17 -10.70 19.96
CA VAL A 412 -6.66 -9.81 18.90
C VAL A 412 -5.59 -8.80 18.45
N GLY A 413 -4.82 -8.26 19.39
CA GLY A 413 -3.70 -7.36 19.10
C GLY A 413 -2.45 -8.09 18.59
N LEU A 414 -2.29 -9.39 18.88
CA LEU A 414 -1.20 -10.21 18.35
C LEU A 414 -1.49 -10.72 16.93
N THR A 415 -2.71 -11.22 16.68
CA THR A 415 -3.11 -11.84 15.40
C THR A 415 -3.67 -10.83 14.40
N ALA A 416 -4.98 -10.81 14.20
CA ALA A 416 -5.68 -9.74 13.51
C ALA A 416 -7.09 -9.61 14.08
N ALA A 417 -7.63 -8.40 13.98
CA ALA A 417 -8.96 -8.05 14.43
C ALA A 417 -9.90 -7.92 13.23
N VAL A 418 -11.14 -8.36 13.39
CA VAL A 418 -12.22 -8.01 12.47
C VAL A 418 -12.96 -6.83 13.07
N LEU A 419 -12.89 -5.67 12.43
CA LEU A 419 -13.57 -4.45 12.84
C LEU A 419 -14.68 -4.10 11.86
N ARG A 420 -15.83 -3.66 12.38
CA ARG A 420 -16.89 -3.06 11.55
C ARG A 420 -16.53 -1.62 11.25
N ASP A 421 -16.50 -1.28 9.96
CA ASP A 421 -16.35 0.10 9.54
C ASP A 421 -17.58 0.92 9.91
N SER A 422 -17.36 2.12 10.44
CA SER A 422 -18.43 2.99 10.95
C SER A 422 -19.20 3.69 9.84
N VAL A 423 -18.65 3.74 8.62
CA VAL A 423 -19.28 4.40 7.47
C VAL A 423 -19.97 3.39 6.56
N THR A 424 -19.30 2.29 6.22
CA THR A 424 -19.85 1.27 5.31
C THR A 424 -20.58 0.14 6.04
N GLY A 425 -20.32 -0.05 7.34
CA GLY A 425 -20.87 -1.17 8.11
C GLY A 425 -20.20 -2.52 7.81
N GLU A 426 -19.17 -2.54 6.96
CA GLU A 426 -18.51 -3.75 6.51
C GLU A 426 -17.48 -4.25 7.52
N LEU A 427 -17.27 -5.57 7.52
CA LEU A 427 -16.25 -6.21 8.33
C LEU A 427 -14.91 -6.06 7.60
N THR A 428 -14.02 -5.25 8.17
CA THR A 428 -12.64 -5.04 7.71
C THR A 428 -11.67 -5.80 8.61
N LEU A 429 -10.60 -6.32 8.00
CA LEU A 429 -9.49 -6.96 8.72
C LEU A 429 -8.44 -5.89 9.06
N GLU A 430 -8.00 -5.87 10.31
CA GLU A 430 -6.88 -5.07 10.80
C GLU A 430 -5.79 -6.00 11.34
N GLY A 431 -4.59 -5.92 10.77
CA GLY A 431 -3.43 -6.69 11.20
C GLY A 431 -3.00 -6.35 12.63
N GLY A 432 -2.71 -7.37 13.42
CA GLY A 432 -2.05 -7.23 14.72
C GLY A 432 -0.52 -7.22 14.60
N ALA A 433 0.15 -7.26 15.73
CA ALA A 433 1.60 -7.10 15.84
C ALA A 433 2.40 -8.08 14.96
N LEU A 434 1.99 -9.35 14.88
CA LEU A 434 2.70 -10.36 14.08
C LEU A 434 2.53 -10.15 12.57
N VAL A 435 1.36 -9.66 12.15
CA VAL A 435 1.08 -9.37 10.73
C VAL A 435 1.83 -8.12 10.29
N LEU A 436 1.94 -7.12 11.17
CA LEU A 436 2.69 -5.89 10.92
C LEU A 436 4.21 -6.13 10.89
N ALA A 437 4.70 -7.17 11.60
CA ALA A 437 6.11 -7.55 11.63
C ALA A 437 6.50 -8.58 10.54
N ASP A 438 5.72 -8.73 9.46
CA ASP A 438 6.07 -9.63 8.34
C ASP A 438 7.44 -9.25 7.75
N GLN A 439 8.30 -10.26 7.53
CA GLN A 439 9.70 -10.10 7.07
C GLN A 439 10.64 -9.30 8.01
N GLY A 440 10.18 -9.05 9.24
CA GLY A 440 10.93 -8.35 10.29
C GLY A 440 11.07 -9.18 11.56
N VAL A 441 11.21 -8.49 12.70
CA VAL A 441 11.41 -9.11 14.01
C VAL A 441 10.26 -8.74 14.95
N CYS A 442 9.56 -9.74 15.48
CA CYS A 442 8.58 -9.52 16.55
C CYS A 442 9.25 -9.73 17.91
N CYS A 443 9.37 -8.66 18.67
CA CYS A 443 9.92 -8.65 20.02
C CYS A 443 8.80 -8.85 21.04
N ILE A 444 8.86 -9.95 21.81
CA ILE A 444 7.86 -10.29 22.82
C ILE A 444 8.54 -10.35 24.20
N ASP A 445 8.21 -9.40 25.07
CA ASP A 445 8.64 -9.43 26.47
C ASP A 445 7.60 -10.12 27.37
N GLU A 446 8.03 -10.67 28.50
CA GLU A 446 7.20 -11.44 29.44
C GLU A 446 6.41 -12.58 28.77
N PHE A 447 7.08 -13.34 27.91
CA PHE A 447 6.50 -14.46 27.16
C PHE A 447 5.85 -15.51 28.08
N ASP A 448 6.35 -15.67 29.31
CA ASP A 448 5.80 -16.56 30.33
C ASP A 448 4.39 -16.16 30.79
N LYS A 449 4.05 -14.87 30.73
CA LYS A 449 2.78 -14.31 31.21
C LYS A 449 1.67 -14.27 30.16
N MET A 450 1.93 -14.77 28.95
CA MET A 450 0.92 -14.82 27.89
C MET A 450 -0.18 -15.83 28.17
N ALA A 451 -1.40 -15.46 27.76
CA ALA A 451 -2.57 -16.33 27.83
C ALA A 451 -2.43 -17.54 26.90
N GLU A 452 -3.12 -18.64 27.24
CA GLU A 452 -3.06 -19.88 26.47
C GLU A 452 -3.57 -19.73 25.03
N ALA A 453 -4.58 -18.87 24.81
CA ALA A 453 -5.07 -18.56 23.47
C ALA A 453 -3.97 -17.96 22.57
N ASP A 454 -3.15 -17.07 23.10
CA ASP A 454 -2.10 -16.37 22.36
C ASP A 454 -0.95 -17.31 22.01
N ARG A 455 -0.70 -18.30 22.87
CA ARG A 455 0.27 -19.38 22.61
C ARG A 455 -0.11 -20.19 21.37
N THR A 456 -1.40 -20.46 21.14
CA THR A 456 -1.85 -21.21 19.94
C THR A 456 -1.56 -20.44 18.64
N ALA A 457 -1.74 -19.13 18.64
CA ALA A 457 -1.42 -18.29 17.49
C ALA A 457 0.09 -18.28 17.19
N ILE A 458 0.92 -18.19 18.22
CA ILE A 458 2.38 -18.23 18.06
C ILE A 458 2.85 -19.60 17.56
N HIS A 459 2.23 -20.68 18.04
CA HIS A 459 2.49 -22.02 17.51
C HIS A 459 2.24 -22.12 16.01
N GLU A 460 1.14 -21.53 15.53
CA GLU A 460 0.80 -21.49 14.11
C GLU A 460 1.84 -20.69 13.31
N VAL A 461 2.20 -19.50 13.79
CA VAL A 461 3.18 -18.62 13.13
C VAL A 461 4.56 -19.26 13.05
N MET A 462 5.03 -19.90 14.13
CA MET A 462 6.33 -20.56 14.15
C MET A 462 6.39 -21.79 13.21
N GLU A 463 5.26 -22.48 12.99
CA GLU A 463 5.18 -23.63 12.09
C GLU A 463 5.03 -23.23 10.62
N GLN A 464 3.99 -22.44 10.34
CA GLN A 464 3.48 -22.23 8.99
C GLN A 464 3.87 -20.86 8.44
N GLN A 465 4.39 -19.95 9.28
CA GLN A 465 4.62 -18.53 8.95
C GLN A 465 3.36 -17.83 8.42
N THR A 466 2.19 -18.31 8.84
CA THR A 466 0.88 -17.78 8.48
C THR A 466 -0.04 -17.78 9.69
N ILE A 467 -1.03 -16.89 9.68
CA ILE A 467 -2.08 -16.78 10.69
C ILE A 467 -3.41 -17.03 10.00
N SER A 468 -4.13 -18.07 10.41
CA SER A 468 -5.49 -18.34 9.96
C SER A 468 -6.50 -17.67 10.88
N ILE A 469 -7.44 -16.94 10.27
CA ILE A 469 -8.48 -16.22 10.99
C ILE A 469 -9.83 -16.74 10.52
N ALA A 470 -10.57 -17.29 11.47
CA ALA A 470 -11.93 -17.76 11.31
C ALA A 470 -12.85 -16.98 12.26
N LYS A 471 -13.14 -15.71 11.94
CA LYS A 471 -13.96 -14.83 12.79
C LYS A 471 -14.99 -14.09 11.96
N ALA A 472 -16.20 -13.93 12.52
CA ALA A 472 -17.30 -13.16 11.92
C ALA A 472 -17.65 -13.56 10.46
N GLY A 473 -17.49 -14.85 10.11
CA GLY A 473 -17.78 -15.37 8.77
C GLY A 473 -16.67 -15.17 7.74
N ILE A 474 -15.54 -14.57 8.14
CA ILE A 474 -14.35 -14.41 7.31
C ILE A 474 -13.38 -15.55 7.64
N LEU A 475 -13.05 -16.34 6.62
CA LEU A 475 -12.03 -17.38 6.65
C LEU A 475 -10.88 -16.93 5.75
N THR A 476 -9.85 -16.34 6.35
CA THR A 476 -8.69 -15.80 5.62
C THR A 476 -7.39 -16.16 6.31
N THR A 477 -6.38 -16.47 5.50
CA THR A 477 -5.00 -16.66 5.97
C THR A 477 -4.18 -15.42 5.65
N LEU A 478 -3.50 -14.88 6.65
CA LEU A 478 -2.55 -13.78 6.51
C LEU A 478 -1.13 -14.33 6.63
N ASN A 479 -0.18 -13.76 5.89
CA ASN A 479 1.22 -14.14 6.01
C ASN A 479 1.85 -13.43 7.22
N ALA A 480 2.70 -14.14 7.95
CA ALA A 480 3.42 -13.64 9.12
C ALA A 480 4.82 -14.28 9.18
N ARG A 481 5.63 -14.04 8.16
CA ARG A 481 7.04 -14.49 8.03
C ARG A 481 7.95 -13.61 8.90
N CYS A 482 7.63 -13.52 10.18
CA CYS A 482 8.43 -12.80 11.15
C CYS A 482 9.43 -13.74 11.82
N SER A 483 10.51 -13.17 12.34
CA SER A 483 11.41 -13.84 13.29
C SER A 483 10.98 -13.47 14.71
N ILE A 484 10.87 -14.44 15.61
CA ILE A 484 10.40 -14.19 16.97
C ILE A 484 11.59 -14.09 17.92
N LEU A 485 11.67 -12.95 18.61
CA LEU A 485 12.55 -12.75 19.75
C LEU A 485 11.71 -12.69 21.02
N ALA A 486 11.85 -13.70 21.88
CA ALA A 486 11.08 -13.79 23.11
C ALA A 486 11.97 -13.59 24.34
N ALA A 487 11.54 -12.82 25.33
CA ALA A 487 12.09 -12.84 26.68
C ALA A 487 11.12 -13.54 27.64
N ALA A 488 11.66 -14.46 28.43
CA ALA A 488 10.92 -15.16 29.48
C ALA A 488 11.66 -15.08 30.82
N ASN A 489 10.88 -15.04 31.89
CA ASN A 489 11.37 -15.10 33.26
C ASN A 489 11.06 -16.47 33.89
N PRO A 490 11.93 -17.01 34.76
CA PRO A 490 11.63 -18.23 35.49
C PRO A 490 10.48 -18.00 36.47
N ALA A 491 9.65 -19.02 36.69
CA ALA A 491 8.40 -18.91 37.45
C ALA A 491 8.58 -18.40 38.90
N TYR A 492 9.74 -18.67 39.51
CA TYR A 492 10.07 -18.26 40.87
C TYR A 492 11.03 -17.07 40.94
N GLY A 493 11.24 -16.36 39.83
CA GLY A 493 12.15 -15.22 39.74
C GLY A 493 13.64 -15.57 39.77
N ARG A 494 14.03 -16.76 40.24
CA ARG A 494 15.39 -17.30 40.12
C ARG A 494 15.39 -18.68 39.48
N TYR A 495 16.39 -18.92 38.65
CA TYR A 495 16.60 -20.24 38.06
C TYR A 495 17.16 -21.23 39.10
N ASN A 496 16.43 -22.32 39.37
CA ASN A 496 16.89 -23.38 40.26
C ASN A 496 17.54 -24.51 39.46
N PRO A 497 18.88 -24.73 39.54
CA PRO A 497 19.56 -25.77 38.76
C PRO A 497 19.20 -27.20 39.17
N ARG A 498 18.52 -27.36 40.31
CA ARG A 498 18.04 -28.67 40.81
C ARG A 498 16.74 -29.13 40.16
N ARG A 499 16.03 -28.26 39.44
CA ARG A 499 14.76 -28.57 38.77
C ARG A 499 14.98 -28.69 37.27
N SER A 500 14.11 -29.45 36.60
CA SER A 500 14.12 -29.52 35.14
C SER A 500 13.73 -28.18 34.51
N LEU A 501 14.15 -27.96 33.27
CA LEU A 501 13.85 -26.75 32.51
C LEU A 501 12.34 -26.46 32.43
N GLU A 502 11.54 -27.51 32.22
CA GLU A 502 10.06 -27.44 32.15
C GLU A 502 9.40 -27.02 33.47
N GLN A 503 9.97 -27.39 34.62
CA GLN A 503 9.44 -27.00 35.92
C GLN A 503 9.85 -25.58 36.31
N ASN A 504 10.97 -25.09 35.76
CA ASN A 504 11.46 -23.74 35.98
C ASN A 504 10.75 -22.72 35.09
N ILE A 505 10.35 -23.15 33.89
CA ILE A 505 9.80 -22.30 32.84
C ILE A 505 8.43 -22.88 32.52
N GLN A 506 7.37 -22.22 32.99
CA GLN A 506 5.96 -22.60 32.87
C GLN A 506 5.46 -22.57 31.40
N LEU A 507 6.20 -23.19 30.49
CA LEU A 507 5.98 -23.26 29.06
C LEU A 507 5.95 -24.73 28.63
N PRO A 508 5.01 -25.13 27.76
CA PRO A 508 4.98 -26.48 27.22
C PRO A 508 6.23 -26.77 26.37
N ALA A 509 6.77 -27.98 26.52
CA ALA A 509 7.95 -28.44 25.75
C ALA A 509 7.76 -28.34 24.22
N ALA A 510 6.52 -28.43 23.75
CA ALA A 510 6.16 -28.23 22.35
C ALA A 510 6.52 -26.83 21.82
N LEU A 511 6.47 -25.77 22.65
CA LEU A 511 6.95 -24.44 22.26
C LEU A 511 8.47 -24.38 22.24
N LEU A 512 9.11 -24.93 23.28
CA LEU A 512 10.57 -24.92 23.40
C LEU A 512 11.26 -25.60 22.22
N SER A 513 10.68 -26.70 21.72
CA SER A 513 11.20 -27.41 20.54
C SER A 513 11.16 -26.61 19.23
N ARG A 514 10.37 -25.52 19.17
CA ARG A 514 10.20 -24.68 17.97
C ARG A 514 11.17 -23.51 17.92
N PHE A 515 11.76 -23.15 19.06
CA PHE A 515 12.85 -22.17 19.12
C PHE A 515 14.14 -22.83 18.67
N ASP A 516 14.90 -22.13 17.82
CA ASP A 516 16.17 -22.64 17.31
C ASP A 516 17.28 -22.43 18.34
N LEU A 517 17.23 -21.32 19.08
CA LEU A 517 18.19 -20.98 20.13
C LEU A 517 17.47 -20.61 21.43
N LEU A 518 17.87 -21.30 22.52
CA LEU A 518 17.43 -21.02 23.88
C LEU A 518 18.64 -20.54 24.68
N TRP A 519 18.65 -19.26 25.06
CA TRP A 519 19.70 -18.69 25.87
C TRP A 519 19.25 -18.58 27.32
N LEU A 520 20.00 -19.20 28.22
CA LEU A 520 19.76 -19.10 29.66
C LEU A 520 20.81 -18.21 30.30
N ILE A 521 20.39 -17.00 30.67
CA ILE A 521 21.21 -15.99 31.33
C ILE A 521 21.00 -16.12 32.84
N GLN A 522 21.99 -16.70 33.53
CA GLN A 522 22.01 -16.78 35.00
C GLN A 522 22.88 -15.65 35.54
N ASP A 523 22.35 -14.93 36.51
CA ASP A 523 23.14 -14.00 37.30
C ASP A 523 23.82 -14.79 38.44
N ARG A 524 25.15 -14.89 38.37
CA ARG A 524 25.96 -15.48 39.45
C ARG A 524 26.73 -14.36 40.13
N PRO A 525 26.66 -14.24 41.46
CA PRO A 525 27.31 -13.16 42.18
C PRO A 525 28.83 -13.33 42.12
N ASP A 526 29.48 -12.56 41.24
CA ASP A 526 30.92 -12.56 41.01
C ASP A 526 31.48 -11.16 41.26
N ARG A 527 32.21 -10.99 42.38
CA ARG A 527 32.70 -9.67 42.83
C ARG A 527 33.57 -8.94 41.80
N ASP A 528 34.39 -9.68 41.06
CA ASP A 528 35.29 -9.09 40.05
C ASP A 528 34.52 -8.61 38.81
N ASN A 529 33.39 -9.26 38.48
CA ASN A 529 32.54 -8.87 37.37
C ASN A 529 31.69 -7.66 37.76
N ASP A 530 31.14 -7.66 38.98
CA ASP A 530 30.41 -6.52 39.54
C ASP A 530 31.28 -5.25 39.61
N LEU A 531 32.55 -5.40 40.02
CA LEU A 531 33.52 -4.28 40.06
C LEU A 531 33.81 -3.72 38.66
N ARG A 532 33.84 -4.56 37.62
CA ARG A 532 34.04 -4.14 36.22
C ARG A 532 32.80 -3.46 35.65
N GLU A 533 31.60 -3.96 35.94
CA GLU A 533 30.34 -3.34 35.54
C GLU A 533 30.13 -1.94 36.16
N ILE A 534 30.62 -1.75 37.41
CA ILE A 534 30.57 -0.45 38.08
C ILE A 534 31.65 0.48 37.51
N GLY A 535 32.86 -0.02 37.24
CA GLY A 535 33.97 0.78 36.72
C GLY A 535 33.81 1.26 35.26
N SER A 536 32.92 0.66 34.47
CA SER A 536 32.61 1.08 33.10
C SER A 536 31.51 2.16 32.99
N ARG A 537 30.97 2.63 34.12
CA ARG A 537 29.92 3.68 34.17
C ARG A 537 30.46 5.09 34.39
N ASP A 538 31.75 5.25 34.69
CA ASP A 538 32.49 6.52 34.71
C ASP A 538 33.35 6.64 33.45
#